data_AF-A0A067CLD7-F1
#
_entry.id   AF-A0A067CLD7-F1
#
_cell.length_a   1.000
_cell.length_b   1.000
_cell.length_c   1.000
_cell.angle_alpha   90.00
_cell.angle_beta   90.00
_cell.angle_gamma   90.00
#
_symmetry.space_group_name_H-M   'P 1'
#
loop_
_entity.id
_entity.type
_entity.pdbx_description
1 polymer ?
#
loop_
_entity_poly.entity_id
_entity_poly.type
_entity_poly.pdbx_seq_one_letter_code
_entity_poly.pdbx_strand_id
1 'polypeptide(L)'
;MLIRSVHISISCPMPHALRSPDLVLTIVAYQDGYNQHTMALVRALRGVSLQQTQGLPRILGPFHVRFAVWHRRFGVRGLDQLVAAGYQEHLLYYALTYSNTALLVHLGHRLSDAHWAVAATYAQLGVFQHLFAHGEAASCPALVMRTAASTGNTPLLRFLHQHSAPVAHDTLKAACNGGHTKAAEFCLAHGLGVWDRSTVAIAVLHGRTNVVQFLHRHRYPGFSAETMDLAAAYGRLDIVTFLHKKRDEGCTARAMVEAAANGHVYVVRFLDTFRREGNALAALAAALRHGRVLVAKYFLFERRVGLDKAKVMALANQCHHPALATLLAAL
;
A
#
# COMPACT_ATOMS: atom_id res chain seq x y z
N MET A 1 69.39 -49.58 24.26
CA MET A 1 68.79 -48.56 23.37
C MET A 1 67.42 -49.06 22.93
N LEU A 2 66.36 -48.45 23.47
CA LEU A 2 64.95 -48.83 23.25
C LEU A 2 64.43 -48.22 21.94
N ILE A 3 63.86 -49.06 21.06
CA ILE A 3 63.04 -48.64 19.93
C ILE A 3 61.59 -48.56 20.43
N ARG A 4 61.01 -47.36 20.44
CA ARG A 4 59.57 -47.15 20.68
C ARG A 4 58.86 -46.94 19.34
N SER A 5 58.00 -47.87 18.96
CA SER A 5 57.03 -47.72 17.88
C SER A 5 55.98 -46.67 18.27
N VAL A 6 55.77 -45.65 17.44
CA VAL A 6 54.65 -44.72 17.57
C VAL A 6 53.53 -45.19 16.64
N HIS A 7 52.45 -45.71 17.22
CA HIS A 7 51.19 -45.95 16.53
C HIS A 7 50.51 -44.61 16.25
N ILE A 8 50.32 -44.26 14.97
CA ILE A 8 49.43 -43.17 14.57
C ILE A 8 48.02 -43.75 14.49
N SER A 9 47.17 -43.39 15.45
CA SER A 9 45.74 -43.67 15.47
C SER A 9 45.05 -42.87 14.37
N ILE A 10 44.50 -43.55 13.36
CA ILE A 10 43.54 -42.96 12.43
C ILE A 10 42.19 -42.89 13.14
N SER A 11 41.99 -41.81 13.89
CA SER A 11 40.68 -41.38 14.39
C SER A 11 40.39 -40.02 13.77
N CYS A 12 40.12 -40.00 12.47
CA CYS A 12 39.63 -38.81 11.78
C CYS A 12 38.10 -38.86 11.79
N PRO A 13 37.40 -38.02 12.57
CA PRO A 13 35.98 -37.82 12.33
C PRO A 13 35.86 -37.16 10.95
N MET A 14 35.15 -37.80 10.03
CA MET A 14 34.78 -37.21 8.73
C MET A 14 34.43 -35.73 8.94
N PRO A 15 35.09 -34.78 8.25
CA PRO A 15 35.00 -33.39 8.63
C PRO A 15 33.56 -32.92 8.44
N HIS A 16 32.86 -32.73 9.56
CA HIS A 16 31.53 -32.09 9.63
C HIS A 16 31.50 -30.73 8.91
N ALA A 17 32.68 -30.12 8.67
CA ALA A 17 32.85 -28.92 7.87
C ALA A 17 32.22 -29.06 6.46
N LEU A 18 32.34 -30.21 5.80
CA LEU A 18 31.83 -30.41 4.43
C LEU A 18 30.30 -30.57 4.34
N ARG A 19 29.60 -30.67 5.47
CA ARG A 19 28.13 -30.84 5.51
C ARG A 19 27.39 -29.59 5.96
N SER A 20 28.09 -28.48 6.23
CA SER A 20 27.43 -27.21 6.47
C SER A 20 26.72 -26.78 5.18
N PRO A 21 25.40 -26.48 5.22
CA PRO A 21 24.68 -25.99 4.04
C PRO A 21 25.37 -24.78 3.42
N ASP A 22 25.97 -23.93 4.25
CA ASP A 22 26.70 -22.74 3.83
C ASP A 22 28.01 -23.09 3.10
N LEU A 23 28.72 -24.14 3.50
CA LEU A 23 29.97 -24.56 2.85
C LEU A 23 29.69 -25.23 1.50
N VAL A 24 28.66 -26.08 1.41
CA VAL A 24 28.23 -26.70 0.16
C VAL A 24 27.79 -25.64 -0.85
N LEU A 25 26.99 -24.65 -0.40
CA LEU A 25 26.61 -23.50 -1.23
C LEU A 25 27.81 -22.64 -1.67
N THR A 26 28.87 -22.59 -0.87
CA THR A 26 30.09 -21.85 -1.22
C THR A 26 30.93 -22.62 -2.25
N ILE A 27 31.05 -23.94 -2.12
CA ILE A 27 31.79 -24.78 -3.06
C ILE A 27 31.10 -24.84 -4.43
N VAL A 28 29.78 -25.07 -4.47
CA VAL A 28 29.00 -25.08 -5.73
C VAL A 28 29.13 -23.75 -6.47
N ALA A 29 29.13 -22.64 -5.74
CA ALA A 29 29.27 -21.33 -6.36
C ALA A 29 30.67 -21.02 -6.91
N TYR A 30 31.73 -21.60 -6.34
CA TYR A 30 33.08 -21.50 -6.93
C TYR A 30 33.18 -22.33 -8.21
N GLN A 31 32.41 -23.43 -8.33
CA GLN A 31 32.33 -24.21 -9.57
C GLN A 31 31.66 -23.44 -10.71
N ASP A 32 30.73 -22.53 -10.40
CA ASP A 32 30.12 -21.61 -11.36
C ASP A 32 31.03 -20.40 -11.73
N GLY A 33 32.26 -20.33 -11.20
CA GLY A 33 33.24 -19.29 -11.53
C GLY A 33 33.10 -17.97 -10.77
N TYR A 34 32.30 -17.91 -9.69
CA TYR A 34 32.11 -16.69 -8.92
C TYR A 34 33.20 -16.45 -7.88
N ASN A 35 33.78 -15.25 -7.88
CA ASN A 35 34.63 -14.82 -6.77
C ASN A 35 33.80 -14.44 -5.53
N GLN A 36 34.45 -14.39 -4.37
CA GLN A 36 33.82 -14.07 -3.08
C GLN A 36 33.00 -12.75 -3.10
N HIS A 37 33.40 -11.76 -3.89
CA HIS A 37 32.69 -10.49 -4.02
C HIS A 37 31.40 -10.61 -4.84
N THR A 38 31.41 -11.38 -5.93
CA THR A 38 30.20 -11.69 -6.69
C THR A 38 29.26 -12.58 -5.89
N MET A 39 29.78 -13.43 -5.01
CA MET A 39 28.95 -14.29 -4.16
C MET A 39 28.06 -13.54 -3.18
N ALA A 40 28.57 -12.49 -2.56
CA ALA A 40 27.76 -11.63 -1.70
C ALA A 40 26.62 -10.96 -2.49
N LEU A 41 26.87 -10.61 -3.75
CA LEU A 41 25.89 -10.01 -4.66
C LEU A 41 24.83 -11.03 -5.09
N VAL A 42 25.24 -12.23 -5.52
CA VAL A 42 24.34 -13.32 -5.94
C VAL A 42 23.45 -13.79 -4.79
N ARG A 43 24.00 -13.91 -3.57
CA ARG A 43 23.20 -14.24 -2.38
C ARG A 43 22.09 -13.22 -2.12
N ALA A 44 22.36 -11.93 -2.37
CA ALA A 44 21.35 -10.88 -2.23
C ALA A 44 20.24 -11.01 -3.28
N LEU A 45 20.53 -11.55 -4.49
CA LEU A 45 19.51 -11.81 -5.52
C LEU A 45 18.75 -13.11 -5.30
N ARG A 46 19.41 -14.18 -4.84
CA ARG A 46 18.75 -15.49 -4.60
C ARG A 46 17.60 -15.40 -3.58
N GLY A 47 17.69 -14.49 -2.62
CA GLY A 47 16.62 -14.26 -1.64
C GLY A 47 15.43 -13.45 -2.16
N VAL A 48 15.49 -12.93 -3.39
CA VAL A 48 14.46 -12.06 -3.97
C VAL A 48 13.45 -12.92 -4.73
N SER A 49 12.25 -13.08 -4.17
CA SER A 49 11.10 -13.62 -4.91
C SER A 49 10.47 -12.53 -5.76
N LEU A 50 10.40 -12.76 -7.07
CA LEU A 50 9.77 -11.84 -8.03
C LEU A 50 8.24 -12.07 -8.17
N GLN A 51 7.66 -13.03 -7.43
CA GLN A 51 6.22 -13.29 -7.45
C GLN A 51 5.40 -12.14 -6.84
N GLN A 52 6.00 -11.35 -5.95
CA GLN A 52 5.37 -10.17 -5.35
C GLN A 52 6.29 -8.96 -5.52
N THR A 53 5.85 -8.00 -6.34
CA THR A 53 6.63 -6.78 -6.67
C THR A 53 6.39 -5.63 -5.68
N GLN A 54 5.61 -5.86 -4.63
CA GLN A 54 5.38 -4.89 -3.57
C GLN A 54 6.63 -4.76 -2.68
N GLY A 55 7.10 -3.52 -2.48
CA GLY A 55 8.26 -3.27 -1.63
C GLY A 55 9.61 -3.65 -2.25
N LEU A 56 9.69 -3.78 -3.59
CA LEU A 56 10.92 -4.07 -4.33
C LEU A 56 12.13 -3.22 -3.90
N PRO A 57 12.02 -1.89 -3.66
CA PRO A 57 13.15 -1.11 -3.18
C PRO A 57 13.78 -1.68 -1.90
N ARG A 58 12.95 -2.16 -0.96
CA ARG A 58 13.41 -2.77 0.28
C ARG A 58 14.08 -4.12 0.03
N ILE A 59 13.46 -4.97 -0.79
CA ILE A 59 13.94 -6.34 -1.06
C ILE A 59 15.27 -6.30 -1.85
N LEU A 60 15.38 -5.38 -2.81
CA LEU A 60 16.59 -5.19 -3.62
C LEU A 60 17.63 -4.27 -2.95
N GLY A 61 17.33 -3.67 -1.80
CA GLY A 61 18.23 -2.78 -1.07
C GLY A 61 19.60 -3.39 -0.77
N PRO A 62 19.68 -4.63 -0.23
CA PRO A 62 20.96 -5.31 0.00
C PRO A 62 21.79 -5.49 -1.27
N PHE A 63 21.13 -5.75 -2.41
CA PHE A 63 21.81 -5.82 -3.70
C PHE A 63 22.29 -4.44 -4.15
N HIS A 64 21.42 -3.42 -4.06
CA HIS A 64 21.69 -2.04 -4.49
C HIS A 64 22.97 -1.47 -3.87
N VAL A 65 23.15 -1.63 -2.56
CA VAL A 65 24.32 -1.11 -1.83
C VAL A 65 25.64 -1.72 -2.34
N ARG A 66 25.62 -2.98 -2.78
CA ARG A 66 26.81 -3.71 -3.23
C ARG A 66 27.07 -3.54 -4.72
N PHE A 67 26.01 -3.31 -5.50
CA PHE A 67 26.07 -3.32 -6.96
C PHE A 67 27.01 -2.26 -7.52
N ALA A 68 26.99 -1.02 -7.00
CA ALA A 68 27.84 0.04 -7.54
C ALA A 68 29.35 -0.27 -7.44
N VAL A 69 29.79 -0.79 -6.29
CA VAL A 69 31.20 -1.17 -6.05
C VAL A 69 31.56 -2.37 -6.91
N TRP A 70 30.68 -3.36 -6.96
CA TRP A 70 30.88 -4.57 -7.76
C TRP A 70 30.96 -4.24 -9.27
N HIS A 71 30.06 -3.41 -9.78
CA HIS A 71 30.01 -3.02 -11.19
C HIS A 71 31.25 -2.24 -11.63
N ARG A 72 31.81 -1.37 -10.77
CA ARG A 72 33.08 -0.68 -11.07
C ARG A 72 34.26 -1.66 -11.25
N ARG A 73 34.24 -2.80 -10.57
CA ARG A 73 35.33 -3.78 -10.58
C ARG A 73 35.21 -4.79 -11.72
N PHE A 74 34.01 -5.29 -11.98
CA PHE A 74 33.78 -6.37 -12.95
C PHE A 74 33.17 -5.89 -14.27
N GLY A 75 32.61 -4.68 -14.30
CA GLY A 75 32.04 -4.04 -15.48
C GLY A 75 31.01 -4.90 -16.20
N VAL A 76 30.93 -4.71 -17.52
CA VAL A 76 30.00 -5.40 -18.42
C VAL A 76 30.22 -6.91 -18.40
N ARG A 77 31.48 -7.38 -18.36
CA ARG A 77 31.80 -8.82 -18.30
C ARG A 77 31.21 -9.50 -17.07
N GLY A 78 31.18 -8.82 -15.93
CA GLY A 78 30.52 -9.33 -14.73
C GLY A 78 29.01 -9.43 -14.91
N LEU A 79 28.38 -8.44 -15.58
CA LEU A 79 26.96 -8.46 -15.88
C LEU A 79 26.60 -9.63 -16.81
N ASP A 80 27.40 -9.85 -17.86
CA ASP A 80 27.24 -10.97 -18.78
C ASP A 80 27.24 -12.31 -18.03
N GLN A 81 28.11 -12.47 -17.03
CA GLN A 81 28.13 -13.67 -16.17
C GLN A 81 26.85 -13.84 -15.35
N LEU A 82 26.32 -12.76 -14.76
CA LEU A 82 25.07 -12.82 -13.99
C LEU A 82 23.86 -13.13 -14.89
N VAL A 83 23.84 -12.56 -16.10
CA VAL A 83 22.82 -12.84 -17.11
C VAL A 83 22.89 -14.31 -17.53
N ALA A 84 24.08 -14.82 -17.84
CA ALA A 84 24.30 -16.23 -18.20
C ALA A 84 23.87 -17.21 -17.09
N ALA A 85 23.91 -16.79 -15.83
CA ALA A 85 23.44 -17.59 -14.70
C ALA A 85 21.97 -17.38 -14.32
N GLY A 86 21.19 -16.72 -15.19
CA GLY A 86 19.74 -16.61 -15.05
C GLY A 86 19.24 -15.47 -14.15
N TYR A 87 20.09 -14.52 -13.75
CA TYR A 87 19.67 -13.36 -12.95
C TYR A 87 19.19 -12.17 -13.81
N GLN A 88 18.99 -12.36 -15.10
CA GLN A 88 18.57 -11.32 -16.03
C GLN A 88 17.28 -10.60 -15.57
N GLU A 89 16.25 -11.37 -15.19
CA GLU A 89 14.99 -10.81 -14.69
C GLU A 89 15.23 -9.95 -13.43
N HIS A 90 15.97 -10.46 -12.44
CA HIS A 90 16.30 -9.69 -11.23
C HIS A 90 17.04 -8.38 -11.54
N LEU A 91 17.98 -8.42 -12.47
CA LEU A 91 18.71 -7.24 -12.94
C LEU A 91 17.79 -6.25 -13.64
N LEU A 92 16.81 -6.73 -14.41
CA LEU A 92 15.81 -5.89 -15.07
C LEU A 92 14.89 -5.21 -14.04
N TYR A 93 14.33 -5.95 -13.09
CA TYR A 93 13.54 -5.37 -11.99
C TYR A 93 14.35 -4.37 -11.17
N TYR A 94 15.63 -4.66 -10.91
CA TYR A 94 16.55 -3.73 -10.26
C TYR A 94 16.76 -2.45 -11.07
N ALA A 95 17.02 -2.59 -12.37
CA ALA A 95 17.25 -1.47 -13.26
C ALA A 95 16.05 -0.52 -13.30
N LEU A 96 14.83 -1.08 -13.37
CA LEU A 96 13.59 -0.31 -13.33
C LEU A 96 13.36 0.33 -11.96
N THR A 97 13.55 -0.42 -10.87
CA THR A 97 13.31 0.06 -9.50
C THR A 97 14.24 1.20 -9.12
N TYR A 98 15.52 1.12 -9.50
CA TYR A 98 16.55 2.11 -9.15
C TYR A 98 16.92 3.04 -10.31
N SER A 99 16.15 3.02 -11.40
CA SER A 99 16.32 3.91 -12.55
C SER A 99 17.70 3.85 -13.21
N ASN A 100 18.28 2.65 -13.29
CA ASN A 100 19.58 2.42 -13.93
C ASN A 100 19.39 2.21 -15.44
N THR A 101 19.39 3.30 -16.20
CA THR A 101 19.24 3.27 -17.66
C THR A 101 20.38 2.56 -18.37
N ALA A 102 21.62 2.67 -17.88
CA ALA A 102 22.77 1.97 -18.46
C ALA A 102 22.61 0.44 -18.39
N LEU A 103 22.07 -0.06 -17.27
CA LEU A 103 21.77 -1.48 -17.13
C LEU A 103 20.61 -1.91 -18.05
N LEU A 104 19.58 -1.07 -18.22
CA LEU A 104 18.50 -1.35 -19.17
C LEU A 104 19.00 -1.49 -20.62
N VAL A 105 19.88 -0.57 -21.05
CA VAL A 105 20.50 -0.62 -22.39
C VAL A 105 21.28 -1.92 -22.57
N HIS A 106 22.08 -2.29 -21.56
CA HIS A 106 22.90 -3.50 -21.63
C HIS A 106 22.07 -4.77 -21.72
N LEU A 107 20.97 -4.83 -20.95
CA LEU A 107 20.08 -5.98 -20.94
C LEU A 107 19.32 -6.14 -22.27
N GLY A 108 18.88 -5.05 -22.90
CA GLY A 108 18.36 -5.07 -24.27
C GLY A 108 17.02 -5.83 -24.42
N HIS A 109 15.94 -5.31 -23.84
CA HIS A 109 14.70 -6.09 -23.67
C HIS A 109 13.41 -5.40 -24.09
N ARG A 110 12.50 -6.22 -24.64
CA ARG A 110 11.06 -5.94 -24.68
C ARG A 110 10.50 -6.11 -23.28
N LEU A 111 9.96 -5.03 -22.73
CA LEU A 111 9.35 -5.03 -21.40
C LEU A 111 7.98 -5.71 -21.45
N SER A 112 7.74 -6.63 -20.51
CA SER A 112 6.39 -7.17 -20.25
C SER A 112 5.55 -6.19 -19.44
N ASP A 113 4.24 -6.43 -19.35
CA ASP A 113 3.32 -5.59 -18.57
C ASP A 113 3.72 -5.46 -17.09
N ALA A 114 4.29 -6.53 -16.51
CA ALA A 114 4.78 -6.51 -15.13
C ALA A 114 5.98 -5.54 -14.97
N HIS A 115 6.87 -5.51 -15.96
CA HIS A 115 8.00 -4.58 -15.98
C HIS A 115 7.52 -3.13 -16.09
N TRP A 116 6.56 -2.85 -16.99
CA TRP A 116 5.95 -1.53 -17.12
C TRP A 116 5.27 -1.07 -15.83
N ALA A 117 4.58 -1.98 -15.12
CA ALA A 117 3.95 -1.67 -13.85
C ALA A 117 5.00 -1.29 -12.77
N VAL A 118 6.11 -2.03 -12.68
CA VAL A 118 7.21 -1.72 -11.76
C VAL A 118 7.88 -0.40 -12.12
N ALA A 119 8.14 -0.16 -13.40
CA ALA A 119 8.68 1.10 -13.88
C ALA A 119 7.78 2.28 -13.49
N ALA A 120 6.46 2.17 -13.72
CA ALA A 120 5.52 3.24 -13.39
C ALA A 120 5.38 3.48 -11.88
N THR A 121 5.62 2.44 -11.08
CA THR A 121 5.51 2.51 -9.62
C THR A 121 6.73 3.15 -8.98
N TYR A 122 7.93 2.73 -9.39
CA TYR A 122 9.18 3.05 -8.68
C TYR A 122 10.17 3.88 -9.50
N ALA A 123 10.14 3.78 -10.83
CA ALA A 123 11.16 4.42 -11.66
C ALA A 123 10.98 5.95 -11.70
N GLN A 124 12.12 6.62 -11.84
CA GLN A 124 12.17 8.03 -12.16
C GLN A 124 11.81 8.27 -13.62
N LEU A 125 11.41 9.51 -13.93
CA LEU A 125 11.05 9.95 -15.27
C LEU A 125 12.14 9.63 -16.32
N GLY A 126 13.42 9.64 -15.93
CA GLY A 126 14.54 9.36 -16.83
C GLY A 126 14.48 7.98 -17.51
N VAL A 127 13.93 6.96 -16.83
CA VAL A 127 13.73 5.65 -17.46
C VAL A 127 12.72 5.73 -18.60
N PHE A 128 11.62 6.45 -18.39
CA PHE A 128 10.59 6.62 -19.42
C PHE A 128 11.09 7.47 -20.59
N GLN A 129 11.85 8.54 -20.32
CA GLN A 129 12.51 9.33 -21.35
C GLN A 129 13.43 8.46 -22.21
N HIS A 130 14.22 7.60 -21.57
CA HIS A 130 15.09 6.67 -22.27
C HIS A 130 14.31 5.66 -23.10
N LEU A 131 13.32 4.98 -22.53
CA LEU A 131 12.50 3.98 -23.24
C LEU A 131 11.77 4.59 -24.45
N PHE A 132 11.17 5.77 -24.30
CA PHE A 132 10.45 6.44 -25.38
C PHE A 132 11.40 6.94 -26.48
N ALA A 133 12.60 7.41 -26.13
CA ALA A 133 13.62 7.80 -27.10
C ALA A 133 14.15 6.62 -27.94
N HIS A 134 14.10 5.39 -27.41
CA HIS A 134 14.59 4.18 -28.08
C HIS A 134 13.46 3.36 -28.74
N GLY A 135 12.29 3.98 -28.98
CA GLY A 135 11.21 3.38 -29.78
C GLY A 135 10.26 2.44 -29.03
N GLU A 136 10.40 2.29 -27.71
CA GLU A 136 9.50 1.43 -26.90
C GLU A 136 8.17 2.11 -26.52
N ALA A 137 7.91 3.33 -27.04
CA ALA A 137 6.67 4.05 -26.78
C ALA A 137 5.42 3.29 -27.26
N ALA A 138 5.52 2.58 -28.39
CA ALA A 138 4.41 1.77 -28.92
C ALA A 138 4.07 0.56 -28.03
N SER A 139 5.04 0.07 -27.25
CA SER A 139 4.88 -1.05 -26.33
C SER A 139 4.30 -0.61 -24.97
N CYS A 140 4.13 0.69 -24.71
CA CYS A 140 3.70 1.21 -23.41
C CYS A 140 2.22 0.90 -23.15
N PRO A 141 1.86 0.10 -22.13
CA PRO A 141 0.47 -0.23 -21.85
C PRO A 141 -0.26 0.92 -21.16
N ALA A 142 -1.59 0.98 -21.30
CA ALA A 142 -2.45 1.97 -20.64
C ALA A 142 -2.31 1.95 -19.10
N LEU A 143 -1.90 0.80 -18.56
CA LEU A 143 -1.60 0.60 -17.14
C LEU A 143 -0.53 1.58 -16.61
N VAL A 144 0.42 2.02 -17.43
CA VAL A 144 1.49 2.95 -17.01
C VAL A 144 0.89 4.30 -16.62
N MET A 145 0.00 4.86 -17.45
CA MET A 145 -0.69 6.11 -17.17
C MET A 145 -1.51 6.01 -15.88
N ARG A 146 -2.26 4.91 -15.73
CA ARG A 146 -3.06 4.63 -14.53
C ARG A 146 -2.20 4.54 -13.27
N THR A 147 -1.06 3.86 -13.36
CA THR A 147 -0.13 3.68 -12.23
C THR A 147 0.53 5.00 -11.85
N ALA A 148 0.97 5.80 -12.84
CA ALA A 148 1.51 7.14 -12.62
C ALA A 148 0.51 8.05 -11.90
N ALA A 149 -0.78 7.92 -12.24
CA ALA A 149 -1.86 8.62 -11.57
C ALA A 149 -2.01 8.14 -10.11
N SER A 150 -2.03 6.82 -9.87
CA SER A 150 -2.18 6.25 -8.54
C SER A 150 -1.02 6.49 -7.59
N THR A 151 0.20 6.67 -8.10
CA THR A 151 1.40 7.00 -7.29
C THR A 151 1.63 8.50 -7.16
N GLY A 152 0.84 9.32 -7.88
CA GLY A 152 0.95 10.77 -7.84
C GLY A 152 2.19 11.32 -8.54
N ASN A 153 2.80 10.53 -9.43
CA ASN A 153 3.95 10.93 -10.22
C ASN A 153 3.53 11.90 -11.34
N THR A 154 3.25 13.14 -10.96
CA THR A 154 2.80 14.19 -11.89
C THR A 154 3.77 14.49 -13.03
N PRO A 155 5.12 14.46 -12.86
CA PRO A 155 6.05 14.58 -13.98
C PRO A 155 5.89 13.45 -15.01
N LEU A 156 5.79 12.19 -14.55
CA LEU A 156 5.58 11.05 -15.43
C LEU A 156 4.23 11.16 -16.16
N LEU A 157 3.18 11.52 -15.44
CA LEU A 157 1.84 11.64 -16.01
C LEU A 157 1.79 12.71 -17.11
N ARG A 158 2.45 13.86 -16.92
CA ARG A 158 2.61 14.90 -17.95
C ARG A 158 3.38 14.40 -19.16
N PHE A 159 4.50 13.72 -18.92
CA PHE A 159 5.34 13.19 -19.98
C PHE A 159 4.59 12.18 -20.86
N LEU A 160 3.86 11.25 -20.23
CA LEU A 160 3.05 10.25 -20.93
C LEU A 160 1.95 10.91 -21.77
N HIS A 161 1.29 11.94 -21.23
CA HIS A 161 0.25 12.67 -21.97
C HIS A 161 0.83 13.39 -23.20
N GLN A 162 1.99 14.05 -23.05
CA GLN A 162 2.68 14.73 -24.16
C GLN A 162 3.08 13.80 -25.30
N HIS A 163 3.37 12.53 -24.99
CA HIS A 163 3.73 11.51 -25.99
C HIS A 163 2.53 10.66 -26.44
N SER A 164 1.30 11.12 -26.16
CA SER A 164 0.06 10.43 -26.55
C SER A 164 0.00 8.97 -26.10
N ALA A 165 0.57 8.65 -24.93
CA ALA A 165 0.53 7.32 -24.37
C ALA A 165 -0.92 6.89 -24.09
N PRO A 166 -1.24 5.59 -24.19
CA PRO A 166 -2.61 5.10 -24.01
C PRO A 166 -3.13 5.39 -22.60
N VAL A 167 -4.41 5.77 -22.52
CA VAL A 167 -5.07 6.20 -21.29
C VAL A 167 -6.09 5.15 -20.87
N ALA A 168 -6.02 4.71 -19.61
CA ALA A 168 -7.05 3.85 -19.04
C ALA A 168 -8.27 4.69 -18.62
N HIS A 169 -9.48 4.15 -18.80
CA HIS A 169 -10.74 4.84 -18.44
C HIS A 169 -10.82 5.23 -16.95
N ASP A 170 -10.14 4.47 -16.08
CA ASP A 170 -10.11 4.65 -14.63
C ASP A 170 -8.91 5.49 -14.15
N THR A 171 -8.18 6.19 -15.02
CA THR A 171 -7.00 6.99 -14.66
C THR A 171 -7.31 8.07 -13.60
N LEU A 172 -8.39 8.84 -13.77
CA LEU A 172 -8.84 9.83 -12.78
C LEU A 172 -9.20 9.17 -11.43
N LYS A 173 -9.91 8.04 -11.47
CA LYS A 173 -10.24 7.25 -10.29
C LYS A 173 -8.97 6.77 -9.59
N ALA A 174 -7.97 6.33 -10.33
CA ALA A 174 -6.69 5.87 -9.80
C ALA A 174 -5.95 7.00 -9.05
N ALA A 175 -5.93 8.23 -9.59
CA ALA A 175 -5.36 9.40 -8.89
C ALA A 175 -6.08 9.70 -7.56
N CYS A 176 -7.40 9.70 -7.56
CA CYS A 176 -8.22 9.85 -6.36
C CYS A 176 -7.99 8.68 -5.37
N ASN A 177 -7.84 7.47 -5.89
CA ASN A 177 -7.51 6.25 -5.16
C ASN A 177 -6.04 6.18 -4.69
N GLY A 178 -5.18 7.11 -5.09
CA GLY A 178 -3.86 7.35 -4.47
C GLY A 178 -3.89 8.47 -3.43
N GLY A 179 -4.88 9.35 -3.48
CA GLY A 179 -4.92 10.56 -2.67
C GLY A 179 -4.19 11.75 -3.30
N HIS A 180 -3.89 11.69 -4.60
CA HIS A 180 -3.04 12.66 -5.29
C HIS A 180 -3.88 13.68 -6.06
N THR A 181 -4.34 14.73 -5.37
CA THR A 181 -5.21 15.76 -5.95
C THR A 181 -4.57 16.49 -7.14
N LYS A 182 -3.25 16.76 -7.12
CA LYS A 182 -2.55 17.37 -8.27
C LYS A 182 -2.59 16.51 -9.53
N ALA A 183 -2.48 15.19 -9.36
CA ALA A 183 -2.61 14.25 -10.48
C ALA A 183 -4.06 14.19 -10.97
N ALA A 184 -5.03 14.20 -10.04
CA ALA A 184 -6.46 14.23 -10.38
C ALA A 184 -6.87 15.54 -11.10
N GLU A 185 -6.36 16.69 -10.67
CA GLU A 185 -6.54 17.99 -11.33
C GLU A 185 -6.03 17.94 -12.78
N PHE A 186 -4.82 17.41 -12.98
CA PHE A 186 -4.27 17.24 -14.32
C PHE A 186 -5.12 16.30 -15.17
N CYS A 187 -5.56 15.17 -14.61
CA CYS A 187 -6.41 14.22 -15.33
C CYS A 187 -7.72 14.87 -15.78
N LEU A 188 -8.38 15.61 -14.88
CA LEU A 188 -9.64 16.28 -15.20
C LEU A 188 -9.46 17.37 -16.27
N ALA A 189 -8.38 18.18 -16.18
CA ALA A 189 -8.10 19.26 -17.12
C ALA A 189 -7.84 18.76 -18.55
N HIS A 190 -7.35 17.53 -18.72
CA HIS A 190 -7.00 16.94 -20.03
C HIS A 190 -7.95 15.81 -20.43
N GLY A 191 -9.08 15.62 -19.73
CA GLY A 191 -10.06 14.58 -20.04
C GLY A 191 -9.54 13.14 -19.86
N LEU A 192 -8.56 12.92 -18.98
CA LEU A 192 -7.93 11.61 -18.73
C LEU A 192 -8.75 10.77 -17.74
N GLY A 193 -9.92 10.34 -18.19
CA GLY A 193 -10.84 9.48 -17.45
C GLY A 193 -12.13 10.19 -17.04
N VAL A 194 -13.04 9.41 -16.45
CA VAL A 194 -14.39 9.85 -16.09
C VAL A 194 -14.63 9.76 -14.59
N TRP A 195 -15.63 10.51 -14.11
CA TRP A 195 -16.11 10.38 -12.74
C TRP A 195 -16.72 9.01 -12.51
N ASP A 196 -16.13 8.25 -11.59
CA ASP A 196 -16.68 6.98 -11.14
C ASP A 196 -17.44 7.19 -9.81
N ARG A 197 -18.67 6.65 -9.72
CA ARG A 197 -19.55 6.76 -8.54
C ARG A 197 -18.89 6.24 -7.25
N SER A 198 -18.02 5.24 -7.36
CA SER A 198 -17.30 4.63 -6.23
C SER A 198 -16.13 5.48 -5.71
N THR A 199 -15.71 6.52 -6.45
CA THR A 199 -14.53 7.33 -6.09
C THR A 199 -14.66 7.96 -4.71
N VAL A 200 -15.85 8.49 -4.39
CA VAL A 200 -16.10 9.12 -3.08
C VAL A 200 -16.07 8.07 -1.95
N ALA A 201 -16.67 6.89 -2.16
CA ALA A 201 -16.69 5.83 -1.15
C ALA A 201 -15.28 5.34 -0.83
N ILE A 202 -14.43 5.16 -1.84
CA ILE A 202 -13.03 4.75 -1.65
C ILE A 202 -12.23 5.87 -0.95
N ALA A 203 -12.44 7.14 -1.32
CA ALA A 203 -11.80 8.26 -0.64
C ALA A 203 -12.18 8.33 0.85
N VAL A 204 -13.45 8.11 1.18
CA VAL A 204 -13.96 8.06 2.56
C VAL A 204 -13.37 6.87 3.34
N LEU A 205 -13.39 5.68 2.74
CA LEU A 205 -12.83 4.46 3.34
C LEU A 205 -11.37 4.66 3.79
N HIS A 206 -10.56 5.26 2.92
CA HIS A 206 -9.15 5.54 3.21
C HIS A 206 -8.90 6.84 4.00
N GLY A 207 -9.94 7.59 4.36
CA GLY A 207 -9.81 8.84 5.14
C GLY A 207 -9.14 9.98 4.36
N ARG A 208 -9.32 10.03 3.04
CA ARG A 208 -8.68 11.01 2.16
C ARG A 208 -9.51 12.28 2.04
N THR A 209 -9.43 13.09 3.07
CA THR A 209 -10.18 14.35 3.17
C THR A 209 -9.80 15.34 2.07
N ASN A 210 -8.54 15.33 1.63
CA ASN A 210 -8.09 16.13 0.48
C ASN A 210 -8.81 15.75 -0.83
N VAL A 211 -9.05 14.45 -1.07
CA VAL A 211 -9.79 13.98 -2.25
C VAL A 211 -11.28 14.30 -2.12
N VAL A 212 -11.88 14.13 -0.94
CA VAL A 212 -13.29 14.51 -0.72
C VAL A 212 -13.50 16.01 -0.97
N GLN A 213 -12.59 16.86 -0.50
CA GLN A 213 -12.61 18.30 -0.78
C GLN A 213 -12.43 18.62 -2.26
N PHE A 214 -11.53 17.90 -2.95
CA PHE A 214 -11.33 18.01 -4.39
C PHE A 214 -12.61 17.65 -5.16
N LEU A 215 -13.24 16.52 -4.84
CA LEU A 215 -14.51 16.10 -5.45
C LEU A 215 -15.62 17.15 -5.25
N HIS A 216 -15.73 17.71 -4.05
CA HIS A 216 -16.68 18.79 -3.77
C HIS A 216 -16.40 20.04 -4.60
N ARG A 217 -15.14 20.49 -4.69
CA ARG A 217 -14.73 21.67 -5.46
C ARG A 217 -15.06 21.53 -6.95
N HIS A 218 -14.88 20.33 -7.50
CA HIS A 218 -15.17 20.03 -8.91
C HIS A 218 -16.61 19.57 -9.17
N ARG A 219 -17.54 19.85 -8.25
CA ARG A 219 -18.98 19.58 -8.42
C ARG A 219 -19.28 18.11 -8.77
N TYR A 220 -18.49 17.19 -8.24
CA TYR A 220 -18.74 15.76 -8.43
C TYR A 220 -20.16 15.41 -7.97
N PRO A 221 -20.99 14.75 -8.83
CA PRO A 221 -22.41 14.57 -8.55
C PRO A 221 -22.71 13.37 -7.64
N GLY A 222 -21.74 12.48 -7.40
CA GLY A 222 -21.99 11.20 -6.70
C GLY A 222 -21.97 11.27 -5.18
N PHE A 223 -22.15 12.44 -4.57
CA PHE A 223 -22.36 12.53 -3.11
C PHE A 223 -23.80 12.16 -2.76
N SER A 224 -23.98 11.51 -1.61
CA SER A 224 -25.28 11.08 -1.10
C SER A 224 -25.26 11.01 0.44
N ALA A 225 -26.41 10.79 1.06
CA ALA A 225 -26.50 10.55 2.50
C ALA A 225 -25.61 9.35 2.94
N GLU A 226 -25.50 8.32 2.09
CA GLU A 226 -24.62 7.17 2.31
C GLU A 226 -23.14 7.58 2.43
N THR A 227 -22.74 8.70 1.83
CA THR A 227 -21.35 9.18 1.94
C THR A 227 -21.03 9.60 3.37
N MET A 228 -21.96 10.28 4.06
CA MET A 228 -21.77 10.65 5.47
C MET A 228 -21.95 9.43 6.38
N ASP A 229 -22.85 8.51 6.04
CA ASP A 229 -23.00 7.24 6.77
C ASP A 229 -21.70 6.43 6.75
N LEU A 230 -21.08 6.25 5.57
CA LEU A 230 -19.78 5.59 5.43
C LEU A 230 -18.69 6.32 6.23
N ALA A 231 -18.63 7.66 6.14
CA ALA A 231 -17.66 8.43 6.89
C ALA A 231 -17.81 8.22 8.41
N ALA A 232 -19.05 8.13 8.88
CA ALA A 232 -19.34 7.87 10.27
C ALA A 232 -18.98 6.44 10.69
N ALA A 233 -19.31 5.45 9.87
CA ALA A 233 -18.99 4.04 10.08
C ALA A 233 -17.48 3.77 10.19
N TYR A 234 -16.65 4.51 9.44
CA TYR A 234 -15.18 4.41 9.48
C TYR A 234 -14.50 5.42 10.42
N GLY A 235 -15.28 6.17 11.21
CA GLY A 235 -14.72 7.09 12.21
C GLY A 235 -14.03 8.32 11.64
N ARG A 236 -14.35 8.70 10.39
CA ARG A 236 -13.75 9.83 9.67
C ARG A 236 -14.41 11.16 10.06
N LEU A 237 -14.16 11.60 11.29
CA LEU A 237 -14.77 12.82 11.83
C LEU A 237 -14.49 14.08 10.98
N ASP A 238 -13.29 14.19 10.44
CA ASP A 238 -12.88 15.26 9.53
C ASP A 238 -13.74 15.30 8.25
N ILE A 239 -14.06 14.14 7.69
CA ILE A 239 -14.96 14.03 6.54
C ILE A 239 -16.41 14.31 6.96
N VAL A 240 -16.88 13.76 8.07
CA VAL A 240 -18.26 14.01 8.58
C VAL A 240 -18.49 15.50 8.81
N THR A 241 -17.53 16.17 9.47
CA THR A 241 -17.61 17.62 9.73
C THR A 241 -17.55 18.45 8.46
N PHE A 242 -16.72 18.05 7.48
CA PHE A 242 -16.66 18.70 6.17
C PHE A 242 -17.99 18.57 5.43
N LEU A 243 -18.53 17.35 5.31
CA LEU A 243 -19.79 17.08 4.64
C LEU A 243 -20.93 17.86 5.30
N HIS A 244 -21.02 17.84 6.64
CA HIS A 244 -22.04 18.60 7.38
C HIS A 244 -22.01 20.11 7.09
N LYS A 245 -20.82 20.70 6.94
CA LYS A 245 -20.67 22.15 6.73
C LYS A 245 -20.84 22.59 5.28
N LYS A 246 -20.64 21.69 4.32
CA LYS A 246 -20.49 22.04 2.89
C LYS A 246 -21.54 21.40 1.99
N ARG A 247 -22.38 20.52 2.53
CA ARG A 247 -23.31 19.71 1.78
C ARG A 247 -24.63 19.54 2.52
N ASP A 248 -25.70 19.40 1.75
CA ASP A 248 -27.07 19.37 2.26
C ASP A 248 -27.71 17.98 2.22
N GLU A 249 -27.09 16.97 1.58
CA GLU A 249 -27.65 15.61 1.52
C GLU A 249 -27.82 14.95 2.90
N GLY A 250 -27.02 15.37 3.86
CA GLY A 250 -27.09 14.88 5.23
C GLY A 250 -26.59 13.45 5.42
N CYS A 251 -27.21 12.75 6.37
CA CYS A 251 -26.95 11.36 6.72
C CYS A 251 -28.25 10.65 7.05
N THR A 252 -28.23 9.32 7.09
CA THR A 252 -29.35 8.52 7.60
C THR A 252 -29.13 8.16 9.07
N ALA A 253 -30.12 7.51 9.69
CA ALA A 253 -29.97 6.94 11.03
C ALA A 253 -28.81 5.94 11.13
N ARG A 254 -28.38 5.34 10.00
CA ARG A 254 -27.26 4.39 9.95
C ARG A 254 -25.96 5.01 10.39
N ALA A 255 -25.68 6.28 10.06
CA ALA A 255 -24.44 6.96 10.45
C ALA A 255 -24.17 6.83 11.95
N MET A 256 -25.15 7.16 12.79
CA MET A 256 -24.99 7.13 14.24
C MET A 256 -24.89 5.70 14.78
N VAL A 257 -25.68 4.78 14.24
CA VAL A 257 -25.70 3.37 14.67
C VAL A 257 -24.40 2.66 14.31
N GLU A 258 -23.90 2.84 13.09
CA GLU A 258 -22.65 2.23 12.62
C GLU A 258 -21.43 2.85 13.31
N ALA A 259 -21.41 4.17 13.50
CA ALA A 259 -20.38 4.82 14.31
C ALA A 259 -20.36 4.29 15.76
N ALA A 260 -21.53 4.06 16.35
CA ALA A 260 -21.65 3.52 17.69
C ALA A 260 -21.22 2.05 17.77
N ALA A 261 -21.62 1.22 16.81
CA ALA A 261 -21.21 -0.19 16.69
C ALA A 261 -19.69 -0.34 16.55
N ASN A 262 -19.04 0.57 15.82
CA ASN A 262 -17.59 0.57 15.60
C ASN A 262 -16.80 1.33 16.68
N GLY A 263 -17.47 1.94 17.66
CA GLY A 263 -16.82 2.59 18.80
C GLY A 263 -16.29 4.00 18.52
N HIS A 264 -16.75 4.66 17.46
CA HIS A 264 -16.31 5.99 17.05
C HIS A 264 -16.98 7.11 17.85
N VAL A 265 -16.64 7.23 19.14
CA VAL A 265 -17.30 8.14 20.10
C VAL A 265 -17.34 9.60 19.65
N TYR A 266 -16.26 10.11 19.03
CA TYR A 266 -16.24 11.51 18.58
C TYR A 266 -17.20 11.78 17.42
N VAL A 267 -17.37 10.80 16.53
CA VAL A 267 -18.37 10.87 15.46
C VAL A 267 -19.78 10.81 16.06
N VAL A 268 -20.02 9.90 16.99
CA VAL A 268 -21.33 9.79 17.67
C VAL A 268 -21.70 11.10 18.37
N ARG A 269 -20.76 11.70 19.12
CA ARG A 269 -20.94 13.02 19.77
C ARG A 269 -21.30 14.11 18.77
N PHE A 270 -20.59 14.14 17.64
CA PHE A 270 -20.84 15.12 16.59
C PHE A 270 -22.24 14.94 15.99
N LEU A 271 -22.60 13.71 15.62
CA LEU A 271 -23.90 13.40 15.03
C LEU A 271 -25.05 13.69 16.01
N ASP A 272 -24.94 13.33 17.29
CA ASP A 272 -25.99 13.59 18.28
C ASP A 272 -26.16 15.09 18.59
N THR A 273 -25.09 15.88 18.45
CA THR A 273 -25.14 17.33 18.71
C THR A 273 -25.69 18.11 17.53
N PHE A 274 -25.34 17.75 16.29
CA PHE A 274 -25.57 18.58 15.10
C PHE A 274 -26.55 17.98 14.08
N ARG A 275 -26.92 16.70 14.22
CA ARG A 275 -27.83 16.00 13.31
C ARG A 275 -29.08 15.54 14.05
N ARG A 276 -30.19 15.41 13.32
CA ARG A 276 -31.50 15.03 13.87
C ARG A 276 -31.93 13.62 13.45
N GLU A 277 -31.25 13.06 12.46
CA GLU A 277 -31.58 11.78 11.83
C GLU A 277 -31.16 10.57 12.66
N GLY A 278 -30.27 10.77 13.65
CA GLY A 278 -29.73 9.72 14.48
C GLY A 278 -30.76 9.13 15.46
N ASN A 279 -30.68 7.81 15.67
CA ASN A 279 -31.46 7.13 16.70
C ASN A 279 -30.53 6.74 17.87
N ALA A 280 -30.52 7.57 18.91
CA ALA A 280 -29.65 7.39 20.07
C ALA A 280 -29.90 6.08 20.83
N LEU A 281 -31.14 5.59 20.88
CA LEU A 281 -31.46 4.32 21.55
C LEU A 281 -30.94 3.13 20.74
N ALA A 282 -31.12 3.14 19.42
CA ALA A 282 -30.57 2.11 18.54
C ALA A 282 -29.03 2.13 18.53
N ALA A 283 -28.42 3.33 18.58
CA ALA A 283 -26.99 3.50 18.67
C ALA A 283 -26.43 2.99 20.01
N LEU A 284 -27.11 3.26 21.13
CA LEU A 284 -26.76 2.68 22.43
C LEU A 284 -26.86 1.14 22.40
N ALA A 285 -27.96 0.59 21.87
CA ALA A 285 -28.11 -0.86 21.74
C ALA A 285 -26.98 -1.50 20.92
N ALA A 286 -26.58 -0.86 19.82
CA ALA A 286 -25.45 -1.31 19.01
C ALA A 286 -24.11 -1.21 19.77
N ALA A 287 -23.87 -0.12 20.50
CA ALA A 287 -22.68 0.02 21.33
C ALA A 287 -22.61 -1.06 22.42
N LEU A 288 -23.72 -1.39 23.07
CA LEU A 288 -23.77 -2.42 24.10
C LEU A 288 -23.51 -3.82 23.53
N ARG A 289 -24.12 -4.16 22.39
CA ARG A 289 -23.90 -5.43 21.67
C ARG A 289 -22.44 -5.64 21.27
N HIS A 290 -21.74 -4.58 20.88
CA HIS A 290 -20.35 -4.62 20.41
C HIS A 290 -19.32 -4.27 21.50
N GLY A 291 -19.74 -4.14 22.76
CA GLY A 291 -18.83 -3.86 23.88
C GLY A 291 -18.16 -2.47 23.84
N ARG A 292 -18.78 -1.47 23.21
CA ARG A 292 -18.19 -0.13 23.00
C ARG A 292 -18.42 0.77 24.22
N VAL A 293 -17.61 0.56 25.25
CA VAL A 293 -17.71 1.22 26.58
C VAL A 293 -17.75 2.76 26.48
N LEU A 294 -16.87 3.38 25.70
CA LEU A 294 -16.81 4.86 25.59
C LEU A 294 -18.08 5.46 24.96
N VAL A 295 -18.67 4.76 23.99
CA VAL A 295 -19.92 5.19 23.35
C VAL A 295 -21.10 5.02 24.31
N ALA A 296 -21.16 3.89 25.02
CA ALA A 296 -22.19 3.67 26.04
C ALA A 296 -22.09 4.71 27.16
N LYS A 297 -20.88 4.98 27.67
CA LYS A 297 -20.62 6.03 28.67
C LYS A 297 -21.15 7.39 28.20
N TYR A 298 -20.87 7.76 26.96
CA TYR A 298 -21.35 9.01 26.39
C TYR A 298 -22.89 9.09 26.42
N PHE A 299 -23.59 8.07 25.92
CA PHE A 299 -25.05 8.06 25.87
C PHE A 299 -25.72 8.08 27.25
N LEU A 300 -25.07 7.48 28.25
CA LEU A 300 -25.63 7.28 29.58
C LEU A 300 -25.36 8.44 30.55
N PHE A 301 -24.18 9.06 30.48
CA PHE A 301 -23.76 10.05 31.48
C PHE A 301 -23.45 11.44 30.91
N GLU A 302 -23.07 11.54 29.63
CA GLU A 302 -22.53 12.79 29.07
C GLU A 302 -23.47 13.43 28.03
N ARG A 303 -24.50 12.70 27.59
CA ARG A 303 -25.47 13.17 26.60
C ARG A 303 -26.37 14.25 27.20
N ARG A 304 -26.56 15.35 26.46
CA ARG A 304 -27.37 16.50 26.89
C ARG A 304 -28.83 16.14 27.18
N VAL A 305 -29.40 15.24 26.38
CA VAL A 305 -30.78 14.75 26.54
C VAL A 305 -30.72 13.31 27.04
N GLY A 306 -31.18 13.11 28.28
CA GLY A 306 -31.27 11.79 28.87
C GLY A 306 -32.11 10.83 28.03
N LEU A 307 -31.73 9.56 28.02
CA LEU A 307 -32.53 8.50 27.41
C LEU A 307 -33.58 7.99 28.40
N ASP A 308 -34.66 7.44 27.87
CA ASP A 308 -35.72 6.81 28.65
C ASP A 308 -35.14 5.64 29.48
N LYS A 309 -35.18 5.79 30.80
CA LYS A 309 -34.62 4.81 31.75
C LYS A 309 -35.19 3.41 31.56
N ALA A 310 -36.50 3.28 31.29
CA ALA A 310 -37.12 1.96 31.13
C ALA A 310 -36.54 1.21 29.92
N LYS A 311 -36.32 1.93 28.81
CA LYS A 311 -35.74 1.36 27.59
C LYS A 311 -34.25 1.06 27.75
N VAL A 312 -33.52 1.90 28.47
CA VAL A 312 -32.10 1.66 28.78
C VAL A 312 -31.95 0.41 29.65
N MET A 313 -32.78 0.24 30.69
CA MET A 313 -32.74 -0.95 31.55
C MET A 313 -33.11 -2.23 30.80
N ALA A 314 -34.05 -2.17 29.86
CA ALA A 314 -34.36 -3.32 29.00
C ALA A 314 -33.17 -3.75 28.14
N LEU A 315 -32.40 -2.79 27.61
CA LEU A 315 -31.16 -3.06 26.85
C LEU A 315 -30.03 -3.57 27.76
N ALA A 316 -29.95 -3.06 28.99
CA ALA A 316 -28.96 -3.46 29.99
C ALA A 316 -29.05 -4.95 30.33
N ASN A 317 -30.28 -5.46 30.48
CA ASN A 317 -30.54 -6.88 30.78
C ASN A 317 -30.09 -7.83 29.66
N GLN A 318 -29.89 -7.33 28.45
CA GLN A 318 -29.40 -8.10 27.30
C GLN A 318 -27.86 -7.98 27.12
N CYS A 319 -27.18 -7.20 27.97
CA CYS A 319 -25.75 -6.96 27.87
C CYS A 319 -24.95 -7.90 28.79
N HIS A 320 -24.11 -8.76 28.21
CA HIS A 320 -23.27 -9.70 28.95
C HIS A 320 -21.82 -9.20 29.17
N HIS A 321 -21.52 -7.95 28.86
CA HIS A 321 -20.16 -7.42 28.91
C HIS A 321 -19.84 -6.83 30.30
N PRO A 322 -18.79 -7.29 31.01
CA PRO A 322 -18.57 -6.97 32.43
C PRO A 322 -18.34 -5.47 32.69
N ALA A 323 -17.54 -4.80 31.85
CA ALA A 323 -17.30 -3.36 31.97
C ALA A 323 -18.53 -2.49 31.63
N LEU A 324 -19.51 -3.06 30.92
CA LEU A 324 -20.78 -2.38 30.66
C LEU A 324 -21.77 -2.67 31.78
N ALA A 325 -21.76 -3.87 32.36
CA ALA A 325 -22.59 -4.20 33.52
C ALA A 325 -22.28 -3.31 34.73
N THR A 326 -21.00 -3.04 35.02
CA THR A 326 -20.61 -2.08 36.07
C THR A 326 -21.07 -0.66 35.77
N LEU A 327 -20.98 -0.26 34.50
CA LEU A 327 -21.39 1.06 34.04
C LEU A 327 -22.92 1.25 34.08
N LEU A 328 -23.67 0.19 33.78
CA LEU A 328 -25.12 0.15 33.85
C LEU A 328 -25.64 0.03 35.30
N ALA A 329 -24.89 -0.59 36.20
CA ALA A 329 -25.20 -0.65 37.63
C ALA A 329 -25.04 0.70 38.34
N ALA A 330 -24.39 1.68 37.70
CA ALA A 330 -24.20 3.03 38.21
C ALA A 330 -25.31 4.02 37.78
N LEU A 331 -26.36 3.55 37.09
CA LEU A 331 -27.53 4.32 36.63
C LEU A 331 -28.69 4.33 37.65
#